data_AF-A0AAU9T5W4-F1
#
_entry.id   AF-A0AAU9T5W4-F1
#
_cell.length_a   1.000
_cell.length_b   1.000
_cell.length_c   1.000
_cell.angle_alpha   90.00
_cell.angle_beta   90.00
_cell.angle_gamma   90.00
#
_symmetry.space_group_name_H-M   'P 1'
#
loop_
_entity.id
_entity.type
_entity.pdbx_description
1 polymer ?
#
loop_
_entity_poly.entity_id
_entity_poly.type
_entity_poly.pdbx_seq_one_letter_code
_entity_poly.pdbx_strand_id
1 'polypeptide(L)'
;MDFRPKLIICGGGAYPMGWDYARLRAIANKVGALSLCDMAHISGLVAAQAQVSPPPSSTKTLVRILSALGVVGLALNLRAYDFVSQELRAAENLEFKTFYTKNILLNEGIRVWMAAQDQPHENLIFLEEVLPRGNAL
;
A
#
# COMPACT_ATOMS: atom_id res chain seq x y z
N MET A 1 20.85 0.05 -34.07
CA MET A 1 20.22 1.14 -33.29
C MET A 1 20.81 1.10 -31.90
N ASP A 2 21.56 2.14 -31.51
CA ASP A 2 22.09 2.24 -30.14
C ASP A 2 20.97 2.71 -29.20
N PHE A 3 20.60 1.90 -28.22
CA PHE A 3 19.60 2.27 -27.23
C PHE A 3 20.24 3.09 -26.11
N ARG A 4 19.99 4.40 -26.10
CA ARG A 4 20.45 5.33 -25.05
C ARG A 4 19.24 5.84 -24.26
N PRO A 5 18.78 5.10 -23.23
CA PRO A 5 17.66 5.52 -22.41
C PRO A 5 17.99 6.83 -21.70
N LYS A 6 17.03 7.76 -21.69
CA LYS A 6 17.13 9.01 -20.89
C LYS A 6 16.69 8.80 -19.45
N LEU A 7 16.01 7.70 -19.15
CA LEU A 7 15.46 7.35 -17.85
C LEU A 7 15.52 5.83 -17.65
N ILE A 8 15.96 5.41 -16.48
CA ILE A 8 15.93 4.02 -15.99
C ILE A 8 15.02 3.99 -14.76
N ILE A 9 14.01 3.13 -14.78
CA ILE A 9 13.03 2.98 -13.70
C ILE A 9 13.34 1.71 -12.90
N CYS A 10 13.43 1.83 -11.57
CA CYS A 10 13.49 0.69 -10.65
C CYS A 10 12.19 0.59 -9.85
N GLY A 11 11.47 -0.52 -9.99
CA GLY A 11 10.20 -0.71 -9.30
C GLY A 11 9.26 -1.55 -10.15
N GLY A 12 8.42 -2.32 -9.47
CA GLY A 12 7.44 -3.19 -10.12
C GLY A 12 6.41 -3.66 -9.10
N GLY A 13 5.18 -3.89 -9.56
CA GLY A 13 4.07 -4.28 -8.68
C GLY A 13 4.11 -5.73 -8.19
N ALA A 14 4.93 -6.59 -8.79
CA ALA A 14 4.97 -8.03 -8.50
C ALA A 14 6.40 -8.58 -8.54
N TYR A 15 7.34 -7.90 -7.87
CA TYR A 15 8.70 -8.42 -7.68
C TYR A 15 8.98 -8.61 -6.18
N PRO A 16 9.08 -9.86 -5.69
CA PRO A 16 9.19 -10.15 -4.25
C PRO A 16 10.60 -9.90 -3.69
N MET A 17 11.61 -9.78 -4.56
CA MET A 17 13.02 -9.66 -4.18
C MET A 17 13.43 -8.19 -4.02
N GLY A 18 14.45 -7.97 -3.19
CA GLY A 18 15.08 -6.66 -3.04
C GLY A 18 15.74 -6.18 -4.34
N TRP A 19 15.73 -4.87 -4.56
CA TRP A 19 16.35 -4.24 -5.72
C TRP A 19 17.78 -3.79 -5.40
N ASP A 20 18.73 -4.05 -6.31
CA ASP A 20 20.08 -3.52 -6.21
C ASP A 20 20.14 -2.09 -6.79
N TYR A 21 19.81 -1.12 -5.94
CA TYR A 21 19.80 0.30 -6.30
C TYR A 21 21.20 0.82 -6.69
N ALA A 22 22.26 0.27 -6.10
CA ALA A 22 23.63 0.70 -6.38
C ALA A 22 24.04 0.31 -7.80
N ARG A 23 23.76 -0.93 -8.20
CA ARG A 23 24.03 -1.42 -9.57
C ARG A 23 23.21 -0.67 -10.61
N LEU A 24 21.91 -0.48 -10.36
CA LEU A 24 21.03 0.26 -11.27
C LEU A 24 21.50 1.70 -11.47
N ARG A 25 21.98 2.35 -10.40
CA ARG A 25 22.57 3.69 -10.47
C ARG A 25 23.87 3.72 -11.25
N ALA A 26 24.75 2.74 -11.07
CA ALA A 26 26.01 2.66 -11.83
C ALA A 26 25.74 2.58 -13.35
N ILE A 27 24.71 1.81 -13.74
CA ILE A 27 24.26 1.71 -15.14
C ILE A 27 23.69 3.05 -15.63
N ALA A 28 22.82 3.69 -14.85
CA ALA A 28 22.24 5.00 -15.20
C ALA A 28 23.33 6.06 -15.41
N ASN A 29 24.31 6.14 -14.49
CA ASN A 29 25.46 7.04 -14.61
C ASN A 29 26.30 6.75 -15.87
N LYS A 30 26.55 5.47 -16.17
CA LYS A 30 27.34 5.07 -17.35
C LYS A 30 26.71 5.52 -18.67
N VAL A 31 25.38 5.57 -18.72
CA VAL A 31 24.62 5.93 -19.93
C VAL A 31 24.19 7.41 -19.93
N GLY A 32 24.44 8.15 -18.85
CA GLY A 32 23.96 9.52 -18.68
C GLY A 32 22.44 9.63 -18.52
N ALA A 33 21.80 8.56 -18.04
CA ALA A 33 20.35 8.47 -17.85
C ALA A 33 19.95 8.91 -16.44
N LEU A 34 18.73 9.44 -16.31
CA LEU A 34 18.10 9.63 -15.01
C LEU A 34 17.74 8.27 -14.39
N SER A 35 17.76 8.19 -13.06
CA SER A 35 17.24 7.03 -12.31
C SER A 35 16.00 7.44 -11.52
N LEU A 36 14.89 6.76 -11.76
CA LEU A 36 13.63 6.88 -11.02
C LEU A 36 13.39 5.57 -10.28
N CYS A 37 13.01 5.65 -9.01
CA CYS A 37 12.57 4.48 -8.27
C CYS A 37 11.10 4.61 -7.91
N ASP A 38 10.30 3.70 -8.46
CA ASP A 38 8.90 3.53 -8.12
C ASP A 38 8.79 2.60 -6.90
N MET A 39 8.42 3.21 -5.79
CA MET A 39 8.28 2.53 -4.50
C MET A 39 6.81 2.35 -4.11
N ALA A 40 5.83 2.49 -5.02
CA ALA A 40 4.42 2.56 -4.64
C ALA A 40 4.02 1.39 -3.72
N HIS A 41 4.45 0.17 -4.07
CA HIS A 41 4.16 -1.06 -3.32
C HIS A 41 5.04 -1.30 -2.09
N ILE A 42 6.28 -0.78 -2.07
CA ILE A 42 7.24 -1.01 -0.97
C ILE A 42 7.34 0.18 -0.01
N SER A 43 6.62 1.26 -0.28
CA SER A 43 6.71 2.53 0.45
C SER A 43 6.42 2.36 1.95
N GLY A 44 5.42 1.54 2.31
CA GLY A 44 5.11 1.22 3.71
C GLY A 44 6.23 0.42 4.40
N LEU A 45 6.81 -0.57 3.73
CA LEU A 45 7.91 -1.37 4.27
C LEU A 45 9.18 -0.53 4.45
N VAL A 46 9.46 0.39 3.52
CA VAL A 46 10.59 1.31 3.63
C VAL A 46 10.37 2.36 4.72
N ALA A 47 9.13 2.83 4.91
CA ALA A 47 8.78 3.71 6.02
C ALA A 47 8.93 3.01 7.38
N ALA A 48 8.58 1.73 7.45
CA ALA A 48 8.75 0.87 8.63
C ALA A 48 10.20 0.37 8.83
N GLN A 49 11.15 0.80 7.99
CA GLN A 49 12.55 0.33 7.99
C GLN A 49 12.73 -1.19 7.81
N ALA A 50 11.70 -1.89 7.34
CA ALA A 50 11.69 -3.33 7.11
C ALA A 50 12.32 -3.73 5.76
N GLN A 51 12.57 -2.76 4.87
CA GLN A 51 13.16 -2.99 3.56
C GLN A 51 14.19 -1.90 3.22
N VAL A 52 15.18 -2.25 2.38
CA VAL A 52 16.24 -1.34 1.93
C VAL A 52 15.64 -0.11 1.24
N SER A 53 15.91 1.08 1.80
CA SER A 53 15.54 2.34 1.18
C SER A 53 16.49 2.71 0.04
N PRO A 54 16.00 3.26 -1.09
CA PRO A 54 16.89 3.80 -2.11
C PRO A 54 17.69 5.00 -1.57
N PRO A 55 18.98 5.15 -1.94
CA PRO A 55 19.85 6.19 -1.41
C PRO A 55 19.37 7.62 -1.75
N PRO A 56 19.47 8.60 -0.83
CA PRO A 56 18.93 9.95 -1.01
C PRO A 56 19.58 10.76 -2.15
N SER A 57 20.84 10.49 -2.50
CA SER A 57 21.56 11.16 -3.59
C SER A 57 21.20 10.63 -4.98
N SER A 58 20.40 9.55 -5.05
CA SER A 58 20.40 8.69 -6.22
C SER A 58 19.16 8.79 -7.14
N THR A 59 18.08 9.41 -6.69
CA THR A 59 16.77 9.27 -7.34
C THR A 59 15.91 10.52 -7.14
N LYS A 60 15.23 11.00 -8.19
CA LYS A 60 14.06 11.88 -8.01
C LYS A 60 12.94 11.01 -7.44
N THR A 61 12.90 10.84 -6.13
CA THR A 61 11.99 9.92 -5.44
C THR A 61 10.58 10.51 -5.37
N LEU A 62 9.81 10.39 -6.47
CA LEU A 62 8.44 10.91 -6.55
C LEU A 62 7.50 10.25 -5.51
N VAL A 63 7.80 9.02 -5.09
CA VAL A 63 6.92 8.21 -4.23
C VAL A 63 7.09 8.47 -2.74
N ARG A 64 8.23 9.01 -2.29
CA ARG A 64 8.42 9.38 -0.86
C ARG A 64 7.47 10.52 -0.47
N ILE A 65 7.12 11.38 -1.41
CA ILE A 65 6.13 12.44 -1.21
C ILE A 65 4.71 11.86 -1.21
N LEU A 66 4.38 10.95 -2.14
CA LEU A 66 3.02 10.41 -2.25
C LEU A 66 2.59 9.58 -1.02
N SER A 67 3.49 8.74 -0.51
CA SER A 67 3.24 7.96 0.71
C SER A 67 3.19 8.84 1.96
N ALA A 68 4.08 9.83 2.09
CA ALA A 68 4.04 10.79 3.19
C ALA A 68 2.76 11.62 3.18
N LEU A 69 2.32 12.11 2.02
CA LEU A 69 1.03 12.79 1.87
C LEU A 69 -0.15 11.88 2.22
N GLY A 70 -0.09 10.60 1.84
CA GLY A 70 -1.10 9.61 2.23
C GLY A 70 -1.18 9.39 3.75
N VAL A 71 -0.04 9.36 4.43
CA VAL A 71 0.03 9.24 5.90
C VAL A 71 -0.49 10.51 6.60
N VAL A 72 -0.19 11.70 6.06
CA VAL A 72 -0.75 12.97 6.55
C VAL A 72 -2.27 12.98 6.39
N GLY A 73 -2.79 12.49 5.26
CA GLY A 73 -4.23 12.30 5.07
C GLY A 73 -4.83 11.34 6.10
N LEU A 74 -4.19 10.19 6.34
CA LEU A 74 -4.63 9.21 7.33
C LEU A 74 -4.66 9.77 8.76
N ALA A 75 -3.73 10.65 9.12
CA ALA A 75 -3.73 11.33 10.43
C ALA A 75 -5.00 12.18 10.66
N LEU A 76 -5.62 12.66 9.57
CA LEU A 76 -6.89 13.38 9.59
C LEU A 76 -8.09 12.46 9.25
N ASN A 77 -7.90 11.14 9.27
CA ASN A 77 -8.86 10.13 8.80
C ASN A 77 -9.30 10.29 7.34
N LEU A 78 -8.62 11.11 6.53
CA LEU A 78 -8.89 11.30 5.10
C LEU A 78 -8.33 10.12 4.31
N ARG A 79 -9.15 9.07 4.20
CA ARG A 79 -8.82 7.80 3.55
C ARG A 79 -9.53 7.69 2.20
N ALA A 80 -8.84 7.16 1.20
CA ALA A 80 -9.48 6.57 0.04
C ALA A 80 -10.00 5.17 0.43
N TYR A 81 -10.98 5.15 1.35
CA TYR A 81 -11.53 3.92 1.91
C TYR A 81 -12.49 3.27 0.91
N ASP A 82 -13.40 4.10 0.37
CA ASP A 82 -14.49 3.60 -0.46
C ASP A 82 -14.43 4.05 -1.93
N PHE A 83 -14.62 3.11 -2.85
CA PHE A 83 -15.08 3.40 -4.20
C PHE A 83 -16.61 3.43 -4.21
N VAL A 84 -17.19 4.62 -4.09
CA VAL A 84 -18.66 4.83 -4.02
C VAL A 84 -19.42 4.12 -5.14
N SER A 85 -18.85 4.05 -6.35
CA SER A 85 -19.47 3.35 -7.47
C SER A 85 -19.53 1.82 -7.30
N GLN A 86 -18.54 1.22 -6.61
CA GLN A 86 -18.57 -0.21 -6.30
C GLN A 86 -19.53 -0.50 -5.16
N GLU A 87 -19.59 0.37 -4.15
CA GLU A 87 -20.53 0.23 -3.03
C GLU A 87 -21.99 0.31 -3.49
N LEU A 88 -22.33 1.29 -4.32
CA LEU A 88 -23.67 1.42 -4.92
C LEU A 88 -24.05 0.15 -5.68
N ARG A 89 -23.13 -0.36 -6.51
CA ARG A 89 -23.38 -1.55 -7.32
C ARG A 89 -23.48 -2.83 -6.49
N ALA A 90 -22.69 -2.94 -5.42
CA ALA A 90 -22.76 -4.06 -4.49
C ALA A 90 -24.04 -4.02 -3.64
N ALA A 91 -24.54 -2.83 -3.31
CA ALA A 91 -25.81 -2.64 -2.61
C ALA A 91 -27.02 -3.01 -3.48
N GLU A 92 -26.97 -2.71 -4.79
CA GLU A 92 -28.04 -3.04 -5.74
C GLU A 92 -28.02 -4.51 -6.18
N ASN A 93 -26.84 -5.14 -6.25
CA ASN A 93 -26.69 -6.52 -6.72
C ASN A 93 -25.84 -7.38 -5.78
N LEU A 94 -26.51 -8.30 -5.06
CA LEU A 94 -25.89 -9.23 -4.10
C LEU A 94 -24.92 -10.24 -4.74
N GLU A 95 -25.03 -10.49 -6.05
CA GLU A 95 -24.08 -11.35 -6.78
C GLU A 95 -22.81 -10.60 -7.20
N PHE A 96 -22.83 -9.26 -7.16
CA PHE A 96 -21.68 -8.45 -7.54
C PHE A 96 -20.60 -8.51 -6.45
N LYS A 97 -19.57 -9.33 -6.68
CA LYS A 97 -18.44 -9.51 -5.77
C LYS A 97 -17.13 -9.24 -6.48
N THR A 98 -16.34 -8.30 -5.95
CA THR A 98 -14.98 -8.01 -6.41
C THR A 98 -13.99 -8.36 -5.31
N PHE A 99 -12.69 -8.37 -5.63
CA PHE A 99 -11.66 -8.46 -4.59
C PHE A 99 -11.74 -7.30 -3.60
N TYR A 100 -12.16 -6.13 -4.08
CA TYR A 100 -12.33 -4.94 -3.26
C TYR A 100 -13.44 -5.12 -2.21
N THR A 101 -14.64 -5.59 -2.59
CA THR A 101 -15.73 -5.81 -1.61
C THR A 101 -15.41 -6.94 -0.63
N LYS A 102 -14.63 -7.95 -1.05
CA LYS A 102 -14.10 -8.98 -0.13
C LYS A 102 -13.10 -8.42 0.88
N ASN A 103 -12.26 -7.47 0.47
CA ASN A 103 -11.29 -6.84 1.38
C ASN A 103 -11.98 -5.95 2.43
N ILE A 104 -13.13 -5.34 2.11
CA ILE A 104 -13.93 -4.61 3.09
C ILE A 104 -14.39 -5.54 4.22
N LEU A 105 -14.95 -6.71 3.89
CA LEU A 105 -15.37 -7.70 4.87
C LEU A 105 -14.21 -8.16 5.77
N LEU A 106 -13.01 -8.34 5.19
CA LEU A 106 -11.81 -8.66 5.98
C LEU A 106 -11.44 -7.51 6.93
N ASN A 107 -11.50 -6.27 6.46
CA ASN A 107 -11.22 -5.10 7.29
C ASN A 107 -12.23 -4.93 8.43
N GLU A 108 -13.50 -5.25 8.20
CA GLU A 108 -14.53 -5.27 9.25
C GLU A 108 -14.20 -6.30 10.33
N GLY A 109 -13.82 -7.52 9.92
CA GLY A 109 -13.33 -8.56 10.82
C GLY A 109 -12.15 -8.06 11.67
N ILE A 110 -11.12 -7.53 11.04
CA ILE A 110 -9.93 -7.00 11.73
C ILE A 110 -10.32 -5.93 12.75
N ARG A 111 -11.17 -4.96 12.38
CA ARG A 111 -11.59 -3.88 13.28
C ARG A 111 -12.28 -4.42 14.52
N VAL A 112 -13.30 -5.27 14.36
CA VAL A 112 -14.12 -5.71 15.49
C VAL A 112 -13.34 -6.68 16.39
N TRP A 113 -12.56 -7.58 15.80
CA TRP A 113 -11.82 -8.59 16.56
C TRP A 113 -10.60 -8.02 17.30
N MET A 114 -9.92 -7.04 16.72
CA MET A 114 -8.72 -6.46 17.35
C MET A 114 -9.02 -5.26 18.25
N ALA A 115 -10.08 -4.48 17.98
CA ALA A 115 -10.30 -3.21 18.68
C ALA A 115 -10.42 -3.37 20.21
N ALA A 116 -11.06 -4.44 20.70
CA ALA A 116 -11.20 -4.66 22.14
C ALA A 116 -9.85 -4.84 22.87
N GLN A 117 -8.84 -5.40 22.20
CA GLN A 117 -7.51 -5.60 22.77
C GLN A 117 -6.57 -4.43 22.47
N ASP A 118 -6.64 -3.88 21.26
CA ASP A 118 -5.75 -2.81 20.77
C ASP A 118 -6.13 -1.42 21.30
N GLN A 119 -7.41 -1.22 21.67
CA GLN A 119 -7.94 0.04 22.20
C GLN A 119 -8.49 -0.16 23.63
N PRO A 120 -7.64 -0.50 24.62
CA PRO A 120 -8.09 -0.81 25.98
C PRO A 120 -8.73 0.38 26.70
N HIS A 121 -8.48 1.61 26.23
CA HIS A 121 -9.05 2.83 26.80
C HIS A 121 -10.53 3.04 26.43
N GLU A 122 -11.02 2.41 25.36
CA GLU A 122 -12.41 2.52 24.92
C GLU A 122 -13.36 1.56 25.68
N ASN A 123 -12.82 0.64 26.50
CA ASN A 123 -13.59 -0.36 27.26
C ASN A 123 -14.64 -1.10 26.40
N LEU A 124 -14.26 -1.48 25.17
CA LEU A 124 -15.15 -2.15 24.24
C LEU A 124 -15.46 -3.58 24.69
N ILE A 125 -16.75 -3.89 24.82
CA ILE A 125 -17.25 -5.23 25.12
C ILE A 125 -18.19 -5.63 23.98
N PHE A 126 -17.69 -6.50 23.09
CA PHE A 126 -18.49 -7.05 22.00
C PHE A 126 -19.06 -8.42 22.43
N LEU A 127 -20.38 -8.57 22.32
CA LEU A 127 -21.04 -9.87 22.49
C LEU A 127 -20.69 -10.78 21.31
N GLU A 128 -20.66 -12.09 21.52
CA GLU A 128 -20.29 -13.05 20.47
C GLU A 128 -21.22 -12.98 19.25
N GLU A 129 -22.50 -12.67 19.46
CA GLU A 129 -23.51 -12.54 18.41
C GLU A 129 -23.26 -11.36 17.45
N VAL A 130 -22.55 -10.32 17.89
CA VAL A 130 -22.24 -9.15 17.05
C VAL A 130 -20.89 -9.26 16.35
N LEU A 131 -20.10 -10.30 16.64
CA LEU A 131 -18.81 -10.51 15.99
C LEU A 131 -19.02 -11.01 14.55
N PRO A 132 -18.50 -10.30 13.53
CA PRO A 132 -18.60 -10.76 12.16
C PRO A 132 -17.77 -12.04 12.00
N ARG A 133 -18.44 -13.13 11.59
CA ARG A 133 -17.82 -14.41 11.23
C ARG A 133 -18.41 -14.93 9.92
N GLY A 134 -17.57 -15.59 9.13
CA GLY A 134 -18.02 -16.38 7.99
C GLY A 134 -18.71 -17.67 8.45
N ASN A 135 -19.34 -18.38 7.53
CA ASN A 135 -19.95 -19.66 7.87
C ASN A 135 -18.85 -20.70 8.19
N ALA A 136 -18.93 -21.35 9.35
CA ALA A 136 -18.06 -22.46 9.81
C ALA A 136 -16.61 -22.12 10.24
N LEU A 137 -16.29 -20.85 10.54
CA LEU A 137 -15.06 -20.42 11.21
C LEU A 137 -15.37 -19.81 12.58
#